data_AF-A0A8B7UJN8-F1
#
_entry.id   AF-A0A8B7UJN8-F1
#
_cell.length_a   1.000
_cell.length_b   1.000
_cell.length_c   1.000
_cell.angle_alpha   90.00
_cell.angle_beta   90.00
_cell.angle_gamma   90.00
#
_symmetry.space_group_name_H-M   'P 1'
#
loop_
_entity.id
_entity.type
_entity.pdbx_description
1 polymer ?
#
loop_
_entity_poly.entity_id
_entity_poly.type
_entity_poly.pdbx_seq_one_letter_code
_entity_poly.pdbx_strand_id
1 'polypeptide(L)'
;MAAVATCGSGAGGTGSVAAAAGKSNVTSFQRRGTKASGTDSGGPRLVSIAGTRPSVRNGQLLVSTGLPALDQLLGGGLAVGTVLLIEDKYNIYSPLLFKYFLAEGIITGHTLLVASAKEDPADILRV
;
A
#
# COMPACT_ATOMS: atom_id res chain seq x y z
N MET A 1 -50.46 -0.53 2.13
CA MET A 1 -50.07 -1.33 3.32
C MET A 1 -48.79 -0.72 3.87
N ALA A 2 -48.91 0.28 4.76
CA ALA A 2 -49.00 0.16 6.23
C ALA A 2 -47.59 0.05 6.85
N ALA A 3 -47.20 0.79 7.89
CA ALA A 3 -47.65 2.02 8.53
C ALA A 3 -46.48 2.53 9.39
N VAL A 4 -46.49 3.82 9.69
CA VAL A 4 -45.57 4.57 10.54
C VAL A 4 -45.55 4.07 12.01
N ALA A 5 -44.45 4.25 12.74
CA ALA A 5 -44.48 4.61 14.17
C ALA A 5 -43.11 5.11 14.67
N THR A 6 -43.14 6.30 15.25
CA THR A 6 -42.05 7.05 15.90
C THR A 6 -42.15 6.93 17.42
N CYS A 7 -41.22 7.61 18.13
CA CYS A 7 -41.18 7.99 19.56
C CYS A 7 -40.82 6.88 20.56
N GLY A 8 -40.05 7.09 21.64
CA GLY A 8 -39.33 8.27 22.13
C GLY A 8 -38.98 8.12 23.64
N SER A 9 -37.84 8.69 24.03
CA SER A 9 -37.51 9.39 25.31
C SER A 9 -37.53 8.72 26.71
N GLY A 10 -36.36 8.85 27.40
CA GLY A 10 -36.20 9.24 28.82
C GLY A 10 -36.10 8.12 29.86
N ALA A 11 -35.37 8.20 30.99
CA ALA A 11 -34.57 9.23 31.65
C ALA A 11 -33.80 8.63 32.86
N GLY A 12 -32.77 9.34 33.36
CA GLY A 12 -32.30 9.32 34.78
C GLY A 12 -31.18 8.32 35.16
N GLY A 13 -29.94 8.78 35.36
CA GLY A 13 -29.33 9.02 36.70
C GLY A 13 -28.34 7.87 37.02
N THR A 14 -27.20 7.97 37.69
CA THR A 14 -26.54 8.93 38.59
C THR A 14 -25.01 8.71 38.46
N GLY A 15 -24.22 9.68 38.92
CA GLY A 15 -22.78 9.71 38.72
C GLY A 15 -22.00 8.56 39.39
N SER A 16 -20.82 8.28 38.83
CA SER A 16 -19.68 7.80 39.60
C SER A 16 -18.42 8.43 39.02
N VAL A 17 -17.82 9.30 39.82
CA VAL A 17 -16.50 9.87 39.61
C VAL A 17 -15.47 8.75 39.82
N ALA A 18 -14.74 8.42 38.76
CA ALA A 18 -13.49 7.71 38.88
C ALA A 18 -12.49 8.31 37.89
N ALA A 19 -11.62 9.17 38.43
CA ALA A 19 -10.42 9.62 37.76
C ALA A 19 -9.54 8.41 37.44
N ALA A 20 -9.32 8.13 36.16
CA ALA A 20 -8.24 7.26 35.73
C ALA A 20 -7.22 8.14 35.01
N ALA A 21 -6.14 8.40 35.74
CA ALA A 21 -5.00 9.18 35.34
C ALA A 21 -4.48 8.81 33.96
N GLY A 22 -4.23 9.85 33.16
CA GLY A 22 -3.52 9.76 31.91
C GLY A 22 -2.17 9.07 32.09
N LYS A 23 -1.94 8.05 31.27
CA LYS A 23 -0.61 7.68 30.83
C LYS A 23 -0.64 7.72 29.32
N SER A 24 -0.48 8.93 28.80
CA SER A 24 -0.10 9.15 27.41
C SER A 24 1.27 8.51 27.22
N ASN A 25 1.30 7.25 26.79
CA ASN A 25 2.50 6.66 26.23
C ASN A 25 2.71 7.29 24.84
N VAL A 26 3.18 8.54 24.86
CA VAL A 26 3.75 9.22 23.69
C VAL A 26 5.10 8.56 23.48
N THR A 27 5.14 7.52 22.67
CA THR A 27 6.42 7.11 22.10
C THR A 27 6.88 8.26 21.20
N SER A 28 8.12 8.71 21.38
CA SER A 28 8.74 9.84 20.69
C SER A 28 8.89 9.66 19.17
N PHE A 29 8.37 8.55 18.63
CA PHE A 29 8.31 8.23 17.21
C PHE A 29 6.89 8.44 16.65
N GLN A 30 6.26 9.58 16.95
CA GLN A 30 5.10 10.01 16.16
C GLN A 30 5.60 10.53 14.81
N ARG A 31 5.70 9.63 13.82
CA ARG A 31 5.84 10.04 12.41
C ARG A 31 4.61 10.87 12.08
N ARG A 32 4.81 12.15 11.77
CA ARG A 32 3.78 13.07 11.29
C ARG A 32 3.17 12.48 10.02
N GLY A 33 2.04 11.79 10.17
CA GLY A 33 1.23 11.33 9.04
C GLY A 33 0.85 12.55 8.21
N THR A 34 0.97 12.43 6.89
CA THR A 34 0.50 13.42 5.94
C THR A 34 -1.01 13.54 6.09
N LYS A 35 -1.46 14.51 6.91
CA LYS A 35 -2.85 14.96 6.92
C LYS A 35 -3.13 15.55 5.55
N ALA A 36 -3.97 14.88 4.77
CA ALA A 36 -4.63 15.50 3.63
C ALA A 36 -5.62 16.53 4.19
N SER A 37 -5.14 17.77 4.42
CA SER A 37 -5.95 18.99 4.50
C SER A 37 -5.08 20.15 5.02
N GLY A 38 -4.98 21.22 4.22
CA GLY A 38 -4.75 22.58 4.71
C GLY A 38 -3.30 23.06 4.88
N THR A 39 -2.92 24.01 4.01
CA THR A 39 -1.94 25.10 4.22
C THR A 39 -0.43 24.76 4.35
N ASP A 40 0.27 25.01 3.25
CA ASP A 40 1.57 25.67 3.11
C ASP A 40 2.60 25.46 4.22
N SER A 41 3.45 24.45 4.02
CA SER A 41 4.77 24.38 4.65
C SER A 41 5.73 23.77 3.64
N GLY A 42 6.63 24.60 3.11
CA GLY A 42 7.56 24.34 2.01
C GLY A 42 8.70 23.38 2.37
N GLY A 43 8.37 22.15 2.72
CA GLY A 43 9.29 21.02 2.60
C GLY A 43 9.13 20.36 1.22
N PRO A 44 10.18 19.72 0.66
CA PRO A 44 10.03 18.97 -0.58
C PRO A 44 9.01 17.85 -0.34
N ARG A 45 7.81 17.99 -0.90
CA ARG A 45 6.80 16.94 -0.87
C ARG A 45 7.33 15.82 -1.76
N LEU A 46 7.61 14.67 -1.17
CA LEU A 46 7.88 13.47 -1.95
C LEU A 46 6.71 13.26 -2.91
N VAL A 47 7.02 13.04 -4.19
CA VAL A 47 6.01 12.75 -5.21
C VAL A 47 5.24 11.52 -4.76
N SER A 48 3.96 11.68 -4.43
CA SER A 48 3.13 10.56 -3.98
C SER A 48 2.53 9.86 -5.21
N ILE A 49 3.22 8.84 -5.70
CA ILE A 49 2.71 7.98 -6.77
C ILE A 49 1.84 6.90 -6.13
N ALA A 50 0.64 6.66 -6.68
CA ALA A 50 -0.27 5.63 -6.18
C ALA A 50 0.42 4.25 -6.13
N GLY A 51 0.18 3.52 -5.03
CA GLY A 51 0.80 2.23 -4.70
C GLY A 51 2.32 2.18 -4.67
N THR A 52 2.98 3.33 -4.52
CA THR A 52 4.37 3.38 -4.10
C THR A 52 4.48 3.63 -2.60
N ARG A 53 5.54 3.11 -1.98
CA ARG A 53 5.85 3.31 -0.56
C ARG A 53 7.24 3.95 -0.43
N PRO A 54 7.41 5.00 0.38
CA PRO A 54 8.74 5.58 0.59
C PRO A 54 9.62 4.61 1.38
N SER A 55 10.80 4.31 0.85
CA SER A 55 11.83 3.52 1.53
C SER A 55 12.28 4.23 2.81
N VAL A 56 12.37 3.47 3.90
CA VAL A 56 12.83 3.99 5.20
C VAL A 56 14.33 4.33 5.16
N ARG A 57 15.10 3.68 4.30
CA ARG A 57 16.56 3.84 4.23
C ARG A 57 16.97 5.06 3.41
N ASN A 58 16.40 5.21 2.22
CA ASN A 58 16.90 6.15 1.22
C ASN A 58 15.86 7.20 0.78
N GLY A 59 14.61 7.13 1.27
CA GLY A 59 13.52 8.00 0.83
C GLY A 59 13.04 7.77 -0.62
N GLN A 60 13.65 6.83 -1.35
CA GLN A 60 13.23 6.45 -2.70
C GLN A 60 11.88 5.73 -2.67
N LEU A 61 11.06 5.92 -3.70
CA LEU A 61 9.80 5.21 -3.86
C LEU A 61 10.05 3.76 -4.22
N LEU A 62 9.35 2.85 -3.54
CA LEU A 62 9.35 1.41 -3.79
C LEU A 62 7.98 0.98 -4.31
N VAL A 63 7.96 0.01 -5.22
CA VAL A 63 6.78 -0.69 -5.74
C VAL A 63 6.86 -2.14 -5.28
N SER A 64 5.73 -2.75 -4.93
CA SER A 64 5.72 -4.18 -4.60
C SER A 64 5.93 -5.04 -5.85
N THR A 65 6.55 -6.20 -5.67
CA THR A 65 6.68 -7.21 -6.72
C THR A 65 5.46 -8.12 -6.84
N GLY A 66 4.45 -7.94 -5.98
CA GLY A 66 3.31 -8.85 -5.84
C GLY A 66 3.64 -10.13 -5.06
N LEU A 67 4.91 -10.33 -4.67
CA LEU A 67 5.35 -11.46 -3.85
C LEU A 67 6.03 -10.95 -2.56
N PRO A 68 5.39 -11.08 -1.38
CA PRO A 68 5.93 -10.53 -0.13
C PRO A 68 7.33 -11.04 0.25
N ALA A 69 7.63 -12.30 -0.08
CA ALA A 69 8.94 -12.87 0.18
C ALA A 69 10.05 -12.21 -0.65
N LEU A 70 9.76 -11.88 -1.91
CA LEU A 70 10.69 -11.17 -2.79
C LEU A 70 10.83 -9.70 -2.37
N ASP A 71 9.74 -9.05 -1.99
CA ASP A 71 9.80 -7.68 -1.47
C ASP A 71 10.69 -7.57 -0.25
N GLN A 72 10.58 -8.52 0.70
CA GLN A 72 11.46 -8.57 1.87
C GLN A 72 12.93 -8.77 1.48
N LEU A 73 13.20 -9.66 0.53
CA LEU A 73 14.55 -9.90 0.01
C LEU A 73 15.15 -8.64 -0.63
N LEU A 74 14.35 -7.85 -1.33
CA LEU A 74 14.75 -6.58 -1.97
C LEU A 74 14.80 -5.40 -0.99
N GLY A 75 14.46 -5.59 0.29
CA GLY A 75 14.48 -4.53 1.30
C GLY A 75 13.21 -3.66 1.35
N GLY A 76 12.07 -4.22 0.95
CA GLY A 76 10.74 -3.61 1.01
C GLY A 76 10.04 -3.43 -0.34
N GLY A 77 10.60 -3.96 -1.42
CA GLY A 77 10.07 -3.87 -2.79
C GLY A 77 11.12 -3.41 -3.80
N LEU A 78 10.69 -3.19 -5.05
CA LEU A 78 11.51 -2.71 -6.14
C LEU A 78 11.55 -1.18 -6.19
N ALA A 79 12.73 -0.59 -6.26
CA ALA A 79 12.89 0.86 -6.34
C ALA A 79 12.42 1.42 -7.70
N VAL A 80 11.67 2.53 -7.68
CA VAL A 80 11.23 3.20 -8.91
C VAL A 80 12.45 3.71 -9.68
N GLY A 81 12.47 3.44 -11.00
CA GLY A 81 13.56 3.80 -11.91
C GLY A 81 14.68 2.76 -11.99
N THR A 82 14.51 1.57 -11.42
CA THR A 82 15.46 0.45 -11.56
C THR A 82 14.90 -0.68 -12.42
N VAL A 83 15.77 -1.63 -12.78
CA VAL A 83 15.42 -2.82 -13.56
C VAL A 83 15.66 -4.06 -12.70
N LEU A 84 14.69 -4.97 -12.70
CA LEU A 84 14.80 -6.29 -12.08
C LEU A 84 15.03 -7.33 -13.17
N LEU A 85 16.16 -8.04 -13.10
CA LEU A 85 16.47 -9.16 -13.99
C LEU A 85 16.35 -10.47 -13.20
N ILE A 86 15.63 -11.44 -13.77
CA ILE A 86 15.43 -12.76 -13.17
C ILE A 86 16.06 -13.79 -14.11
N GLU A 87 17.04 -14.53 -13.62
CA GLU A 87 17.63 -15.67 -14.32
C GLU A 87 17.05 -16.96 -13.77
N ASP A 88 16.45 -17.77 -14.64
CA ASP A 88 15.94 -19.10 -14.30
C ASP A 88 16.35 -20.09 -15.38
N LYS A 89 17.19 -21.06 -15.00
CA LYS A 89 17.72 -22.09 -15.91
C LYS A 89 16.63 -22.96 -16.53
N TYR A 90 15.55 -23.22 -15.79
CA TYR A 90 14.49 -24.12 -16.23
C TYR A 90 13.19 -23.40 -16.61
N ASN A 91 13.14 -22.07 -16.46
CA ASN A 91 11.98 -21.24 -16.78
C ASN A 91 10.68 -21.70 -16.09
N ILE A 92 10.81 -22.16 -14.84
CA ILE A 92 9.69 -22.69 -14.04
C ILE A 92 9.09 -21.58 -13.17
N TYR A 93 9.94 -20.72 -12.61
CA TYR A 93 9.55 -19.71 -11.63
C TYR A 93 9.57 -18.29 -12.20
N SER A 94 10.43 -18.00 -13.17
CA SER A 94 10.50 -16.65 -13.77
C SER A 94 9.18 -16.18 -14.39
N PRO A 95 8.38 -17.01 -15.11
CA PRO A 95 7.10 -16.55 -15.65
C PRO A 95 6.09 -16.27 -14.54
N LEU A 96 6.13 -17.05 -13.45
CA LEU A 96 5.25 -16.89 -12.31
C LEU A 96 5.55 -15.57 -11.57
N LEU A 97 6.82 -15.29 -11.29
CA LEU A 97 7.26 -14.03 -10.68
C LEU A 97 6.89 -12.83 -11.55
N PHE A 98 7.06 -12.95 -12.87
CA PHE A 98 6.64 -11.92 -13.82
C PHE A 98 5.13 -11.67 -13.78
N LYS A 99 4.30 -12.73 -13.73
CA LYS A 99 2.84 -12.61 -13.61
C LYS A 99 2.43 -11.95 -12.28
N TYR A 100 3.11 -12.24 -11.17
CA TYR A 100 2.84 -11.54 -9.90
C TYR A 100 3.14 -10.05 -9.98
N PHE A 101 4.23 -9.66 -10.64
CA PHE A 101 4.56 -8.25 -10.86
C PHE A 101 3.49 -7.55 -11.71
N LEU A 102 3.01 -8.20 -12.77
CA LEU A 102 1.90 -7.68 -13.57
C LEU A 102 0.60 -7.57 -12.77
N ALA A 103 0.26 -8.58 -11.98
CA ALA A 103 -0.95 -8.56 -11.16
C ALA A 103 -0.93 -7.42 -10.13
N GLU A 104 0.21 -7.18 -9.48
CA GLU A 104 0.39 -6.06 -8.55
C GLU A 104 0.21 -4.72 -9.24
N GLY A 105 0.78 -4.57 -10.45
CA GLY A 105 0.58 -3.36 -11.26
C GLY A 105 -0.88 -3.12 -11.63
N ILE A 106 -1.64 -4.17 -11.97
CA ILE A 106 -3.07 -4.08 -12.28
C ILE A 106 -3.86 -3.63 -11.04
N ILE A 107 -3.63 -4.26 -9.89
CA ILE A 107 -4.32 -3.94 -8.63
C ILE A 107 -4.03 -2.50 -8.20
N THR A 108 -2.80 -2.05 -8.43
CA THR A 108 -2.35 -0.71 -8.10
C THR A 108 -2.83 0.35 -9.09
N GLY A 109 -3.25 -0.05 -10.29
CA GLY A 109 -3.62 0.86 -11.38
C GLY A 109 -2.42 1.48 -12.09
N HIS A 110 -1.25 0.81 -12.07
CA HIS A 110 -0.10 1.22 -12.88
C HIS A 110 -0.31 0.83 -14.34
N THR A 111 0.16 1.68 -15.26
CA THR A 111 0.20 1.34 -16.68
C THR A 111 1.29 0.28 -16.91
N LEU A 112 0.91 -0.83 -17.52
CA LEU A 112 1.81 -1.95 -17.78
C LEU A 112 2.10 -2.06 -19.29
N LEU A 113 3.35 -2.39 -19.60
CA LEU A 113 3.79 -2.72 -20.94
C LEU A 113 4.41 -4.11 -20.90
N VAL A 114 3.84 -5.04 -21.68
CA VAL A 114 4.34 -6.41 -21.83
C VAL A 114 4.93 -6.54 -23.21
N ALA A 115 6.21 -6.89 -23.27
CA ALA A 115 6.93 -7.18 -24.51
C ALA A 115 7.69 -8.49 -24.34
N SER A 116 7.66 -9.32 -25.38
CA SER A 116 8.33 -10.61 -25.40
C SER A 116 8.94 -10.84 -26.77
N ALA A 117 10.15 -11.39 -26.79
CA ALA A 117 10.85 -11.75 -28.03
C ALA A 117 10.58 -13.20 -28.45
N LYS A 118 10.00 -14.03 -27.57
CA LYS A 118 9.87 -15.47 -27.77
C LYS A 118 8.41 -15.93 -27.92
N GLU A 119 7.52 -15.37 -27.12
CA GLU A 119 6.13 -15.81 -26.97
C GLU A 119 5.20 -14.61 -27.25
N ASP A 120 3.98 -14.85 -27.74
CA ASP A 120 3.01 -13.78 -27.93
C ASP A 120 2.66 -13.15 -26.56
N PRO A 121 2.77 -11.82 -26.37
CA PRO A 121 2.34 -11.18 -25.13
C PRO A 121 0.92 -11.53 -24.70
N ALA A 122 0.02 -11.86 -25.64
CA ALA A 122 -1.32 -12.32 -25.32
C ALA A 122 -1.32 -13.66 -24.56
N ASP A 123 -0.39 -14.56 -24.85
CA ASP A 123 -0.26 -15.86 -24.17
C ASP A 123 0.27 -15.71 -22.74
N ILE A 124 1.14 -14.73 -22.51
CA ILE A 124 1.68 -14.45 -21.18
C ILE A 124 0.57 -13.99 -20.21
N LEU A 125 -0.40 -13.25 -20.73
CA LEU A 125 -1.55 -12.75 -19.97
C LEU A 125 -2.64 -13.80 -19.75
N ARG A 126 -2.62 -14.93 -20.48
CA ARG A 126 -3.56 -16.03 -20.27
C ARG A 126 -3.25 -16.74 -18.94
N VAL A 127 -4.29 -16.92 -18.14
CA VAL A 127 -4.28 -17.64 -16.84
C VAL A 127 -4.54 -19.11 -17.09
#